data_AF-A0A7Y1Z076-F1
#
_entry.id   AF-A0A7Y1Z076-F1
#
_cell.length_a   1.000
_cell.length_b   1.000
_cell.length_c   1.000
_cell.angle_alpha   90.00
_cell.angle_beta   90.00
_cell.angle_gamma   90.00
#
_symmetry.space_group_name_H-M   'P 1'
#
loop_
_entity.id
_entity.type
_entity.pdbx_description
1 polymer ?
#
loop_
_entity_poly.entity_id
_entity_poly.type
_entity_poly.pdbx_seq_one_letter_code
_entity_poly.pdbx_strand_id
1 'polypeptide(L)'
;MSRGLKIALTGAAVLGLAALVVMSRLLGLWSVERHSGFFAPVWDDRGGIYFIQRDTFGVTWGMGWEHFSPPASVYVISDEFSLRLLPKGSAAADVLQTWDSSPLVGRVTKHYRRRIFNTIGAKVEPRIDGVKFAVRMSIPRVPRSESWSLTGEWSQGKPSDAVWGEKWADGMGVADEVLRDGVELIAVAGPEAFPAGVLAVRADGSYDVLRKTARFDGYYPVGVPPLRLEQQSRRKLIERGRTFRKTHAELVAKYTAQGMREGAASLKAYDDMEELGLLNKSPRLVAWRRDGGGDNLPVFDIPPDYFKVGLFTDIAEAIKMPGQEVKTGTGDYLKYYDDDVGARLKKWRGKGNREFIVTTGGERYHMEVRTFPPKNE
;
A
#
# COMPACT_ATOMS: atom_id res chain seq x y z
N MET A 1 10.21 -55.63 -46.90
CA MET A 1 10.15 -54.16 -46.87
C MET A 1 11.54 -53.61 -47.21
N SER A 2 11.73 -52.95 -48.35
CA SER A 2 13.04 -52.49 -48.81
C SER A 2 13.62 -51.42 -47.88
N ARG A 3 14.96 -51.33 -47.79
CA ARG A 3 15.64 -50.27 -46.99
C ARG A 3 15.17 -48.86 -47.39
N GLY A 4 14.91 -48.63 -48.68
CA GLY A 4 14.37 -47.35 -49.19
C GLY A 4 12.98 -47.01 -48.63
N LEU A 5 12.08 -47.99 -48.49
CA LEU A 5 10.76 -47.77 -47.93
C LEU A 5 10.80 -47.43 -46.43
N LYS A 6 11.74 -48.03 -45.67
CA LYS A 6 11.95 -47.69 -44.25
C LYS A 6 12.45 -46.25 -44.10
N ILE A 7 13.43 -45.83 -44.89
CA ILE A 7 13.97 -44.46 -44.86
C ILE A 7 12.89 -43.44 -45.23
N ALA A 8 12.09 -43.71 -46.27
CA ALA A 8 11.00 -42.83 -46.69
C ALA A 8 9.90 -42.69 -45.62
N LEU A 9 9.51 -43.80 -44.96
CA LEU A 9 8.53 -43.77 -43.88
C LEU A 9 9.04 -43.03 -42.64
N THR A 10 10.31 -43.23 -42.26
CA THR A 10 10.92 -42.47 -41.16
C THR A 10 11.00 -40.98 -41.49
N GLY A 11 11.39 -40.62 -42.71
CA GLY A 11 11.43 -39.22 -43.16
C GLY A 11 10.05 -38.56 -43.15
N ALA A 12 9.02 -39.23 -43.67
CA ALA A 12 7.65 -38.74 -43.65
C ALA A 12 7.10 -38.58 -42.23
N ALA A 13 7.40 -39.51 -41.31
CA ALA A 13 6.99 -39.43 -39.92
C ALA A 13 7.64 -38.25 -39.18
N VAL A 14 8.93 -38.01 -39.41
CA VAL A 14 9.65 -36.86 -38.81
C VAL A 14 9.10 -35.53 -39.34
N LEU A 15 8.85 -35.42 -40.64
CA LEU A 15 8.24 -34.23 -41.24
C LEU A 15 6.82 -33.99 -40.73
N GLY A 16 6.01 -35.04 -40.61
CA GLY A 16 4.66 -34.96 -40.05
C GLY A 16 4.67 -34.48 -38.60
N LEU A 17 5.57 -35.00 -37.77
CA LEU A 17 5.72 -34.56 -36.37
C LEU A 17 6.18 -33.10 -36.28
N ALA A 18 7.17 -32.71 -37.10
CA ALA A 18 7.66 -31.33 -37.14
C ALA A 18 6.54 -30.36 -37.58
N ALA A 19 5.77 -30.71 -38.60
CA ALA A 19 4.61 -29.93 -39.04
C ALA A 19 3.57 -29.78 -37.93
N LEU A 20 3.29 -30.85 -37.17
CA LEU A 20 2.34 -30.82 -36.06
C LEU A 20 2.85 -29.96 -34.89
N VAL A 21 4.14 -30.00 -34.57
CA VAL A 21 4.76 -29.12 -33.56
C VAL A 21 4.71 -27.66 -34.00
N VAL A 22 4.99 -27.37 -35.26
CA VAL A 22 4.91 -26.00 -35.81
C VAL A 22 3.46 -25.51 -35.82
N MET A 23 2.52 -26.32 -36.31
CA MET A 23 1.09 -25.98 -36.33
C MET A 23 0.53 -25.77 -34.92
N SER A 24 0.86 -26.64 -33.96
CA SER A 24 0.41 -26.47 -32.56
C SER A 24 0.95 -25.19 -31.93
N ARG A 25 2.18 -24.79 -32.28
CA ARG A 25 2.77 -23.50 -31.86
C ARG A 25 2.10 -22.31 -32.56
N LEU A 26 1.81 -22.42 -33.86
CA LEU A 26 1.10 -21.38 -34.63
C LEU A 26 -0.36 -21.20 -34.20
N LEU A 27 -0.98 -22.26 -33.68
CA LEU A 27 -2.31 -22.26 -33.09
C LEU A 27 -2.31 -21.91 -31.59
N GLY A 28 -1.16 -21.55 -31.02
CA GLY A 28 -1.08 -21.12 -29.62
C GLY A 28 -1.33 -22.16 -28.56
N LEU A 29 -1.35 -23.44 -28.94
CA LEU A 29 -1.67 -24.51 -28.01
C LEU A 29 -0.60 -24.64 -26.93
N TRP A 30 0.63 -24.22 -27.23
CA TRP A 30 1.71 -24.05 -26.28
C TRP A 30 2.66 -22.92 -26.69
N SER A 31 3.30 -22.28 -25.71
CA SER A 31 4.37 -21.32 -25.92
C SER A 31 5.48 -21.50 -24.89
N VAL A 32 6.65 -20.94 -25.20
CA VAL A 32 7.77 -20.84 -24.26
C VAL A 32 7.94 -19.38 -23.92
N GLU A 33 7.73 -19.05 -22.65
CA GLU A 33 7.77 -17.68 -22.18
C GLU A 33 8.98 -17.41 -21.30
N ARG A 34 9.57 -16.23 -21.50
CA ARG A 34 10.62 -15.68 -20.65
C ARG A 34 10.24 -14.25 -20.28
N HIS A 35 10.24 -13.98 -18.99
CA HIS A 35 9.91 -12.67 -18.43
C HIS A 35 11.03 -12.21 -17.52
N SER A 36 11.32 -10.92 -17.62
CA SER A 36 12.22 -10.21 -16.71
C SER A 36 11.47 -8.98 -16.23
N GLY A 37 11.64 -8.59 -14.97
CA GLY A 37 10.99 -7.39 -14.46
C GLY A 37 11.68 -6.81 -13.23
N PHE A 38 11.47 -5.51 -13.02
CA PHE A 38 12.09 -4.73 -11.94
C PHE A 38 11.04 -4.29 -10.92
N PHE A 39 11.21 -4.65 -9.67
CA PHE A 39 10.22 -4.49 -8.62
C PHE A 39 10.76 -3.66 -7.46
N ALA A 40 9.87 -2.89 -6.85
CA ALA A 40 10.15 -2.05 -5.68
C ALA A 40 11.44 -1.22 -5.79
N PRO A 41 11.62 -0.42 -6.87
CA PRO A 41 12.78 0.45 -6.98
C PRO A 41 12.72 1.53 -5.90
N VAL A 42 13.83 1.78 -5.20
CA VAL A 42 13.98 2.84 -4.20
C VAL A 42 15.32 3.54 -4.36
N TRP A 43 15.37 4.84 -4.03
CA TRP A 43 16.62 5.57 -4.02
C TRP A 43 17.52 5.10 -2.88
N ASP A 44 18.82 5.02 -3.11
CA ASP A 44 19.82 5.00 -2.03
C ASP A 44 20.14 6.44 -1.59
N ASP A 45 21.01 6.62 -0.59
CA ASP A 45 21.44 7.94 -0.10
C ASP A 45 22.40 8.67 -1.06
N ARG A 46 23.02 7.97 -2.00
CA ARG A 46 24.03 8.49 -2.96
C ARG A 46 23.46 8.80 -4.36
N GLY A 47 22.18 8.51 -4.59
CA GLY A 47 21.46 8.68 -5.86
C GLY A 47 21.52 7.45 -6.78
N GLY A 48 22.02 6.32 -6.31
CA GLY A 48 21.80 5.00 -6.90
C GLY A 48 20.42 4.44 -6.55
N ILE A 49 20.10 3.26 -7.08
CA ILE A 49 18.76 2.66 -6.97
C ILE A 49 18.87 1.20 -6.58
N TYR A 50 18.24 0.83 -5.47
CA TYR A 50 18.02 -0.58 -5.14
C TYR A 50 16.72 -1.06 -5.76
N PHE A 51 16.70 -2.29 -6.26
CA PHE A 51 15.49 -2.94 -6.77
C PHE A 51 15.61 -4.46 -6.70
N ILE A 52 14.46 -5.14 -6.74
CA ILE A 52 14.38 -6.59 -6.93
C ILE A 52 14.19 -6.85 -8.42
N GLN A 53 15.07 -7.64 -9.03
CA GLN A 53 14.86 -8.20 -10.36
C GLN A 53 14.31 -9.62 -10.23
N ARG A 54 13.35 -9.96 -11.09
CA ARG A 54 12.85 -11.33 -11.22
C ARG A 54 12.96 -11.78 -12.66
N ASP A 55 13.57 -12.93 -12.87
CA ASP A 55 13.72 -13.58 -14.17
C ASP A 55 13.05 -14.95 -14.16
N THR A 56 11.97 -15.09 -14.93
CA THR A 56 11.14 -16.30 -14.96
C THR A 56 11.10 -16.91 -16.35
N PHE A 57 11.14 -18.23 -16.41
CA PHE A 57 11.05 -19.00 -17.64
C PHE A 57 10.13 -20.21 -17.46
N GLY A 58 9.29 -20.48 -18.44
CA GLY A 58 8.39 -21.62 -18.39
C GLY A 58 7.71 -21.93 -19.71
N VAL A 59 7.01 -23.06 -19.72
CA VAL A 59 6.19 -23.51 -20.84
C VAL A 59 4.74 -23.24 -20.48
N THR A 60 4.02 -22.57 -21.37
CA THR A 60 2.59 -22.29 -21.22
C THR A 60 1.80 -23.15 -22.21
N TRP A 61 0.58 -23.55 -21.86
CA TRP A 61 -0.32 -24.27 -22.77
C TRP A 61 -1.79 -24.06 -22.42
N GLY A 62 -2.65 -24.37 -23.39
CA GLY A 62 -4.10 -24.32 -23.28
C GLY A 62 -4.73 -23.17 -24.07
N MET A 63 -6.01 -23.34 -24.43
CA MET A 63 -6.75 -22.44 -25.32
C MET A 63 -6.87 -20.99 -24.81
N GLY A 64 -6.63 -20.78 -23.51
CA GLY A 64 -6.59 -19.45 -22.89
C GLY A 64 -5.35 -18.63 -23.15
N TRP A 65 -4.33 -19.25 -23.73
CA TRP A 65 -3.12 -18.53 -24.09
C TRP A 65 -3.42 -17.53 -25.20
N GLU A 66 -4.12 -17.88 -26.28
CA GLU A 66 -4.36 -16.97 -27.41
C GLU A 66 -5.74 -16.30 -27.45
N HIS A 67 -6.77 -16.91 -26.84
CA HIS A 67 -8.16 -16.53 -27.09
C HIS A 67 -8.94 -15.97 -25.88
N PHE A 68 -8.24 -15.42 -24.86
CA PHE A 68 -8.83 -14.84 -23.65
C PHE A 68 -9.76 -15.79 -22.84
N SER A 69 -9.79 -17.08 -23.16
CA SER A 69 -10.65 -18.10 -22.52
C SER A 69 -9.94 -18.77 -21.32
N PRO A 70 -10.45 -18.70 -20.08
CA PRO A 70 -9.66 -19.12 -18.92
C PRO A 70 -9.56 -20.64 -18.71
N PRO A 71 -8.59 -21.16 -17.92
CA PRO A 71 -7.26 -20.64 -17.57
C PRO A 71 -6.13 -21.27 -18.43
N ALA A 72 -5.06 -20.53 -18.68
CA ALA A 72 -3.83 -21.09 -19.24
C ALA A 72 -3.05 -21.83 -18.14
N SER A 73 -2.44 -22.96 -18.50
CA SER A 73 -1.55 -23.70 -17.61
C SER A 73 -0.10 -23.29 -17.88
N VAL A 74 0.70 -23.13 -16.83
CA VAL A 74 2.12 -22.83 -16.95
C VAL A 74 2.93 -23.77 -16.10
N TYR A 75 3.93 -24.40 -16.69
CA TYR A 75 4.99 -25.12 -15.98
C TYR A 75 6.21 -24.21 -15.86
N VAL A 76 6.57 -23.85 -14.63
CA VAL A 76 7.70 -22.96 -14.37
C VAL A 76 8.98 -23.77 -14.30
N ILE A 77 9.91 -23.50 -15.21
CA ILE A 77 11.19 -24.21 -15.31
C ILE A 77 12.25 -23.52 -14.46
N SER A 78 12.31 -22.18 -14.49
CA SER A 78 13.20 -21.40 -13.62
C SER A 78 12.51 -20.11 -13.18
N ASP A 79 12.82 -19.66 -11.98
CA ASP A 79 12.31 -18.42 -11.40
C ASP A 79 13.34 -17.86 -10.42
N GLU A 80 14.20 -16.98 -10.93
CA GLU A 80 15.32 -16.39 -10.20
C GLU A 80 14.93 -15.00 -9.69
N PHE A 81 15.34 -14.69 -8.47
CA PHE A 81 15.24 -13.36 -7.88
C PHE A 81 16.64 -12.83 -7.61
N SER A 82 16.86 -11.54 -7.85
CA SER A 82 18.10 -10.88 -7.42
C SER A 82 17.80 -9.51 -6.81
N LEU A 83 18.52 -9.19 -5.74
CA LEU A 83 18.62 -7.85 -5.21
C LEU A 83 19.77 -7.15 -5.93
N ARG A 84 19.48 -5.98 -6.53
CA ARG A 84 20.43 -5.26 -7.36
C ARG A 84 20.54 -3.80 -6.96
N LEU A 85 21.72 -3.24 -7.18
CA LEU A 85 22.02 -1.81 -7.10
C LEU A 85 22.32 -1.30 -8.50
N LEU A 86 21.66 -0.23 -8.93
CA LEU A 86 22.07 0.56 -10.10
C LEU A 86 22.79 1.81 -9.58
N PRO A 87 24.13 1.89 -9.66
CA PRO A 87 24.86 3.08 -9.24
C PRO A 87 24.46 4.31 -10.04
N LYS A 88 24.52 5.49 -9.41
CA LYS A 88 24.24 6.77 -10.08
C LYS A 88 25.12 6.93 -11.32
N GLY A 89 24.50 7.17 -12.48
CA GLY A 89 25.20 7.38 -13.75
C GLY A 89 25.75 6.10 -14.41
N SER A 90 25.53 4.93 -13.81
CA SER A 90 25.86 3.64 -14.43
C SER A 90 24.68 3.10 -15.25
N ALA A 91 24.98 2.42 -16.36
CA ALA A 91 24.00 1.61 -17.08
C ALA A 91 23.96 0.15 -16.58
N ALA A 92 25.02 -0.29 -15.89
CA ALA A 92 25.17 -1.63 -15.35
C ALA A 92 24.70 -1.67 -13.89
N ALA A 93 23.87 -2.65 -13.56
CA ALA A 93 23.42 -2.91 -12.20
C ALA A 93 24.25 -4.03 -11.58
N ASP A 94 24.77 -3.77 -10.39
CA ASP A 94 25.50 -4.74 -9.58
C ASP A 94 24.53 -5.71 -8.91
N VAL A 95 24.86 -6.99 -8.94
CA VAL A 95 24.10 -8.03 -8.25
C VAL A 95 24.63 -8.11 -6.82
N LEU A 96 23.78 -7.77 -5.85
CA LEU A 96 24.13 -7.82 -4.43
C LEU A 96 23.87 -9.19 -3.84
N GLN A 97 22.79 -9.83 -4.28
CA GLN A 97 22.39 -11.16 -3.85
C GLN A 97 21.45 -11.81 -4.89
N THR A 98 21.55 -13.13 -5.04
CA THR A 98 20.68 -13.94 -5.90
C THR A 98 20.01 -15.05 -5.09
N TRP A 99 18.78 -15.38 -5.48
CA TRP A 99 18.03 -16.56 -5.04
C TRP A 99 17.60 -17.33 -6.28
N ASP A 100 18.28 -18.46 -6.53
CA ASP A 100 18.21 -19.20 -7.78
C ASP A 100 16.88 -19.94 -8.00
N SER A 101 16.02 -19.98 -6.99
CA SER A 101 14.73 -20.67 -7.07
C SER A 101 13.68 -20.00 -6.21
N SER A 102 12.44 -20.06 -6.71
CA SER A 102 11.24 -19.66 -5.99
C SER A 102 10.33 -20.87 -5.75
N PRO A 103 9.32 -20.73 -4.88
CA PRO A 103 8.33 -21.78 -4.67
C PRO A 103 7.50 -22.15 -5.91
N LEU A 104 7.63 -21.46 -7.04
CA LEU A 104 6.96 -21.81 -8.29
C LEU A 104 7.71 -22.84 -9.13
N VAL A 105 9.03 -22.95 -8.97
CA VAL A 105 9.86 -23.81 -9.82
C VAL A 105 9.39 -25.26 -9.74
N GLY A 106 9.24 -25.90 -10.90
CA GLY A 106 8.75 -27.28 -11.01
C GLY A 106 7.25 -27.45 -10.80
N ARG A 107 6.47 -26.36 -10.68
CA ARG A 107 5.01 -26.42 -10.49
C ARG A 107 4.24 -26.08 -11.75
N VAL A 108 3.04 -26.65 -11.85
CA VAL A 108 2.02 -26.23 -12.81
C VAL A 108 1.06 -25.26 -12.11
N THR A 109 1.00 -24.02 -12.59
CA THR A 109 0.00 -23.04 -12.16
C THR A 109 -1.09 -22.88 -13.22
N LYS A 110 -2.28 -22.44 -12.79
CA LYS A 110 -3.42 -22.15 -13.67
C LYS A 110 -3.91 -20.74 -13.42
N HIS A 111 -3.63 -19.85 -14.36
CA HIS A 111 -3.96 -18.42 -14.22
C HIS A 111 -4.47 -17.82 -15.51
N TYR A 112 -5.11 -16.68 -15.36
CA TYR A 112 -5.44 -15.78 -16.46
C TYR A 112 -4.18 -15.03 -16.91
N ARG A 113 -4.18 -14.50 -18.13
CA ARG A 113 -3.17 -13.55 -18.60
C ARG A 113 -2.97 -12.42 -17.59
N ARG A 114 -1.76 -11.86 -17.56
CA ARG A 114 -1.24 -10.92 -16.55
C ARG A 114 -0.88 -11.53 -15.19
N ARG A 115 -1.05 -12.84 -15.02
CA ARG A 115 -0.76 -13.54 -13.76
C ARG A 115 -0.16 -14.92 -13.94
N ILE A 116 0.26 -15.28 -15.15
CA ILE A 116 0.64 -16.66 -15.49
C ILE A 116 1.84 -17.16 -14.67
N PHE A 117 2.79 -16.28 -14.40
CA PHE A 117 3.93 -16.54 -13.51
C PHE A 117 3.70 -16.06 -12.08
N ASN A 118 2.44 -15.86 -11.70
CA ASN A 118 2.02 -15.26 -10.43
C ASN A 118 2.47 -13.79 -10.26
N THR A 119 1.68 -13.02 -9.53
CA THR A 119 2.05 -11.65 -9.13
C THR A 119 2.82 -11.68 -7.83
N ILE A 120 3.88 -10.88 -7.74
CA ILE A 120 4.63 -10.72 -6.49
C ILE A 120 4.32 -9.38 -5.83
N GLY A 121 4.43 -9.36 -4.51
CA GLY A 121 4.64 -8.14 -3.76
C GLY A 121 6.12 -7.99 -3.44
N ALA A 122 6.70 -6.81 -3.61
CA ALA A 122 8.05 -6.53 -3.16
C ALA A 122 8.10 -5.20 -2.39
N LYS A 123 8.96 -5.15 -1.37
CA LYS A 123 9.35 -3.94 -0.65
C LYS A 123 10.86 -3.94 -0.48
N VAL A 124 11.46 -2.78 -0.69
CA VAL A 124 12.87 -2.50 -0.46
C VAL A 124 12.93 -1.25 0.40
N GLU A 125 13.81 -1.23 1.40
CA GLU A 125 13.96 -0.14 2.35
C GLU A 125 15.46 0.10 2.57
N PRO A 126 16.03 1.19 2.04
CA PRO A 126 17.44 1.48 2.18
C PRO A 126 17.82 1.70 3.65
N ARG A 127 19.05 1.32 4.00
CA ARG A 127 19.70 1.54 5.29
C ARG A 127 21.05 2.22 5.06
N ILE A 128 21.63 2.76 6.12
CA ILE A 128 22.93 3.47 6.08
C ILE A 128 24.04 2.60 5.46
N ASP A 129 24.04 1.31 5.76
CA ASP A 129 25.07 0.33 5.37
C ASP A 129 24.54 -0.82 4.51
N GLY A 130 23.31 -0.71 4.01
CA GLY A 130 22.65 -1.83 3.36
C GLY A 130 21.21 -1.56 2.93
N VAL A 131 20.44 -2.64 2.87
CA VAL A 131 19.05 -2.60 2.44
C VAL A 131 18.27 -3.75 3.06
N LYS A 132 17.11 -3.42 3.63
CA LYS A 132 16.11 -4.39 4.06
C LYS A 132 15.17 -4.67 2.89
N PHE A 133 14.87 -5.94 2.64
CA PHE A 133 13.99 -6.35 1.54
C PHE A 133 12.95 -7.37 2.01
N ALA A 134 11.82 -7.38 1.32
CA ALA A 134 10.78 -8.39 1.47
C ALA A 134 10.11 -8.66 0.13
N VAL A 135 10.05 -9.92 -0.27
CA VAL A 135 9.34 -10.40 -1.47
C VAL A 135 8.27 -11.39 -1.03
N ARG A 136 7.13 -11.35 -1.70
CA ARG A 136 5.94 -12.12 -1.36
C ARG A 136 5.32 -12.71 -2.58
N MET A 137 4.79 -13.90 -2.41
CA MET A 137 4.16 -14.65 -3.48
C MET A 137 2.99 -15.44 -2.91
N SER A 138 1.80 -15.24 -3.47
CA SER A 138 0.61 -16.01 -3.09
C SER A 138 0.32 -17.00 -4.20
N ILE A 139 0.53 -18.29 -3.97
CA ILE A 139 0.25 -19.33 -4.97
C ILE A 139 -1.19 -19.81 -4.77
N PRO A 140 -2.11 -19.55 -5.71
CA PRO A 140 -3.50 -19.97 -5.58
C PRO A 140 -3.62 -21.49 -5.60
N ARG A 141 -4.18 -22.05 -4.53
CA ARG A 141 -4.48 -23.48 -4.38
C ARG A 141 -5.86 -23.61 -3.74
N VAL A 142 -6.60 -24.66 -4.10
CA VAL A 142 -7.89 -25.00 -3.51
C VAL A 142 -7.65 -26.08 -2.45
N PRO A 143 -8.14 -25.93 -1.20
CA PRO A 143 -9.09 -24.91 -0.73
C PRO A 143 -8.46 -23.58 -0.26
N ARG A 144 -7.14 -23.51 -0.06
CA ARG A 144 -6.46 -22.32 0.47
C ARG A 144 -5.20 -21.99 -0.32
N SER A 145 -4.99 -20.70 -0.61
CA SER A 145 -3.77 -20.20 -1.24
C SER A 145 -2.56 -20.32 -0.30
N GLU A 146 -1.42 -20.73 -0.84
CA GLU A 146 -0.15 -20.80 -0.12
C GLU A 146 0.52 -19.42 -0.14
N SER A 147 0.92 -18.91 1.02
CA SER A 147 1.59 -17.61 1.14
C SER A 147 3.07 -17.81 1.44
N TRP A 148 3.90 -17.42 0.49
CA TRP A 148 5.34 -17.53 0.56
C TRP A 148 5.97 -16.15 0.71
N SER A 149 7.03 -16.07 1.50
CA SER A 149 7.79 -14.84 1.72
C SER A 149 9.29 -15.10 1.72
N LEU A 150 10.03 -14.10 1.25
CA LEU A 150 11.48 -14.01 1.29
C LEU A 150 11.81 -12.65 1.89
N THR A 151 12.27 -12.63 3.14
CA THR A 151 12.54 -11.39 3.89
C THR A 151 13.92 -11.46 4.47
N GLY A 152 14.66 -10.36 4.34
CA GLY A 152 16.01 -10.28 4.87
C GLY A 152 16.54 -8.86 4.87
N GLU A 153 17.79 -8.78 5.30
CA GLU A 153 18.61 -7.58 5.24
C GLU A 153 19.94 -7.96 4.62
N TRP A 154 20.39 -7.13 3.68
CA TRP A 154 21.70 -7.22 3.07
C TRP A 154 22.49 -6.00 3.53
N SER A 155 23.76 -6.19 3.87
CA SER A 155 24.67 -5.09 4.13
C SER A 155 26.02 -5.32 3.44
N GLN A 156 26.82 -4.27 3.33
CA GLN A 156 28.10 -4.35 2.63
C GLN A 156 29.01 -5.42 3.27
N GLY A 157 29.38 -6.44 2.48
CA GLY A 157 30.22 -7.55 2.95
C GLY A 157 29.47 -8.63 3.75
N LYS A 158 28.15 -8.49 3.95
CA LYS A 158 27.32 -9.49 4.61
C LYS A 158 26.05 -9.77 3.80
N PRO A 159 26.07 -10.83 2.96
CA PRO A 159 24.87 -11.31 2.30
C PRO A 159 23.77 -11.68 3.29
N SER A 160 22.53 -11.66 2.84
CA SER A 160 21.40 -12.07 3.67
C SER A 160 21.29 -13.59 3.76
N ASP A 161 20.93 -14.12 4.93
CA ASP A 161 20.57 -15.54 5.11
C ASP A 161 19.11 -15.83 4.71
N ALA A 162 18.46 -14.90 4.00
CA ALA A 162 17.06 -15.00 3.63
C ALA A 162 16.80 -16.21 2.72
N VAL A 163 15.83 -17.03 3.13
CA VAL A 163 15.33 -18.16 2.37
C VAL A 163 13.81 -18.05 2.23
N TRP A 164 13.27 -18.63 1.16
CA TRP A 164 11.82 -18.71 0.98
C TRP A 164 11.20 -19.54 2.10
N GLY A 165 10.16 -18.99 2.73
CA GLY A 165 9.38 -19.69 3.75
C GLY A 165 7.89 -19.42 3.60
N GLU A 166 7.08 -20.45 3.91
CA GLU A 166 5.64 -20.31 3.99
C GLU A 166 5.25 -19.51 5.24
N LYS A 167 5.01 -18.21 5.08
CA LYS A 167 4.67 -17.29 6.16
C LYS A 167 3.68 -16.24 5.65
N TRP A 168 2.78 -15.83 6.53
CA TRP A 168 2.07 -14.57 6.34
C TRP A 168 3.07 -13.44 6.49
N ALA A 169 3.25 -12.66 5.42
CA ALA A 169 4.18 -11.55 5.44
C ALA A 169 3.55 -10.32 6.14
N ASP A 170 4.39 -9.49 6.79
CA ASP A 170 4.01 -8.24 7.48
C ASP A 170 3.28 -7.23 6.56
N GLY A 171 2.96 -6.00 6.95
CA GLY A 171 2.37 -5.05 5.98
C GLY A 171 3.32 -4.71 4.80
N MET A 172 2.83 -4.64 3.55
CA MET A 172 3.53 -3.93 2.46
C MET A 172 3.18 -2.45 2.56
N GLY A 173 3.82 -1.75 3.50
CA GLY A 173 3.73 -0.30 3.54
C GLY A 173 4.32 0.32 2.28
N VAL A 174 3.83 1.51 1.92
CA VAL A 174 4.42 2.33 0.85
C VAL A 174 5.83 2.76 1.29
N ALA A 175 6.83 2.55 0.44
CA ALA A 175 8.18 3.06 0.68
C ALA A 175 8.21 4.56 0.30
N ASP A 176 8.58 5.41 1.24
CA ASP A 176 8.70 6.86 0.98
C ASP A 176 9.96 7.19 0.19
N GLU A 177 10.93 6.28 0.18
CA GLU A 177 12.24 6.37 -0.43
C GLU A 177 12.20 6.27 -1.97
N VAL A 178 11.02 6.07 -2.55
CA VAL A 178 10.82 6.17 -4.01
C VAL A 178 10.85 7.62 -4.50
N LEU A 179 10.64 8.62 -3.63
CA LEU A 179 10.66 10.04 -4.00
C LEU A 179 11.90 10.74 -3.42
N ARG A 180 12.78 11.27 -4.27
CA ARG A 180 13.97 12.00 -3.84
C ARG A 180 14.14 13.26 -4.67
N ASP A 181 14.38 14.39 -4.02
CA ASP A 181 14.69 15.68 -4.68
C ASP A 181 13.69 16.05 -5.79
N GLY A 182 12.40 15.75 -5.57
CA GLY A 182 11.34 16.00 -6.55
C GLY A 182 11.27 14.99 -7.70
N VAL A 183 11.97 13.85 -7.63
CA VAL A 183 11.98 12.77 -8.63
C VAL A 183 11.48 11.47 -8.02
N GLU A 184 10.42 10.90 -8.61
CA GLU A 184 9.79 9.66 -8.17
C GLU A 184 10.25 8.47 -9.03
N LEU A 185 10.58 7.35 -8.38
CA LEU A 185 10.84 6.09 -9.07
C LEU A 185 9.54 5.35 -9.33
N ILE A 186 9.27 5.04 -10.61
CA ILE A 186 8.09 4.27 -11.03
C ILE A 186 8.53 3.04 -11.79
N ALA A 187 8.12 1.86 -11.31
CA ALA A 187 8.22 0.60 -12.04
C ALA A 187 7.01 0.47 -12.97
N VAL A 188 7.23 0.60 -14.28
CA VAL A 188 6.14 0.62 -15.27
C VAL A 188 5.83 -0.78 -15.77
N ALA A 189 4.53 -1.08 -15.85
CA ALA A 189 4.04 -2.42 -16.17
C ALA A 189 4.47 -2.87 -17.58
N GLY A 190 4.85 -4.13 -17.71
CA GLY A 190 5.16 -4.78 -18.97
C GLY A 190 4.28 -6.00 -19.23
N PRO A 191 4.73 -6.89 -20.15
CA PRO A 191 4.06 -8.15 -20.43
C PRO A 191 3.85 -8.97 -19.17
N GLU A 192 2.67 -9.58 -19.04
CA GLU A 192 2.31 -10.45 -17.92
C GLU A 192 2.43 -9.80 -16.53
N ALA A 193 2.25 -8.47 -16.45
CA ALA A 193 2.40 -7.66 -15.24
C ALA A 193 3.81 -7.62 -14.63
N PHE A 194 4.83 -8.08 -15.36
CA PHE A 194 6.24 -7.86 -14.99
C PHE A 194 6.60 -6.43 -15.35
N PRO A 195 7.08 -5.58 -14.41
CA PRO A 195 7.44 -4.22 -14.76
C PRO A 195 8.62 -4.20 -15.74
N ALA A 196 8.39 -3.66 -16.92
CA ALA A 196 9.36 -3.68 -18.02
C ALA A 196 10.46 -2.63 -17.87
N GLY A 197 10.31 -1.64 -16.98
CA GLY A 197 11.29 -0.60 -16.77
C GLY A 197 11.13 0.15 -15.44
N VAL A 198 12.20 0.83 -15.04
CA VAL A 198 12.26 1.75 -13.91
C VAL A 198 12.49 3.15 -14.45
N LEU A 199 11.59 4.07 -14.11
CA LEU A 199 11.62 5.46 -14.56
C LEU A 199 11.91 6.40 -13.39
N ALA A 200 12.68 7.46 -13.65
CA ALA A 200 12.78 8.64 -12.79
C ALA A 200 11.81 9.71 -13.31
N VAL A 201 10.68 9.91 -12.63
CA VAL A 201 9.58 10.78 -13.06
C VAL A 201 9.57 12.08 -12.26
N ARG A 202 9.62 13.20 -12.97
CA ARG A 202 9.56 14.56 -12.40
C ARG A 202 8.12 15.02 -12.18
N ALA A 203 7.94 16.13 -11.47
CA ALA A 203 6.62 16.67 -11.16
C ALA A 203 5.83 17.13 -12.40
N ASP A 204 6.52 17.52 -13.47
CA ASP A 204 5.94 17.91 -14.76
C ASP A 204 5.55 16.70 -15.64
N GLY A 205 5.76 15.47 -15.15
CA GLY A 205 5.50 14.23 -15.88
C GLY A 205 6.60 13.84 -16.88
N SER A 206 7.65 14.66 -17.05
CA SER A 206 8.84 14.24 -17.79
C SER A 206 9.56 13.13 -17.03
N TYR A 207 10.24 12.24 -17.75
CA TYR A 207 10.91 11.11 -17.13
C TYR A 207 12.16 10.66 -17.87
N ASP A 208 13.07 10.05 -17.11
CA ASP A 208 14.24 9.35 -17.63
C ASP A 208 14.06 7.83 -17.43
N VAL A 209 14.41 7.04 -18.45
CA VAL A 209 14.42 5.57 -18.35
C VAL A 209 15.75 5.13 -17.75
N LEU A 210 15.73 4.71 -16.50
CA LEU A 210 16.93 4.32 -15.75
C LEU A 210 17.31 2.86 -16.03
N ARG A 211 16.29 2.01 -16.16
CA ARG A 211 16.45 0.60 -16.49
C ARG A 211 15.28 0.14 -17.35
N LYS A 212 15.57 -0.69 -18.35
CA LYS A 212 14.55 -1.32 -19.18
C LYS A 212 14.90 -2.76 -19.54
N THR A 213 13.88 -3.58 -19.74
CA THR A 213 13.99 -4.92 -20.32
C THR A 213 14.06 -4.82 -21.84
N ALA A 214 14.48 -5.89 -22.52
CA ALA A 214 14.51 -5.94 -23.98
C ALA A 214 13.13 -5.76 -24.64
N ARG A 215 12.04 -6.05 -23.92
CA ARG A 215 10.65 -5.92 -24.43
C ARG A 215 10.05 -4.52 -24.20
N PHE A 216 10.75 -3.63 -23.48
CA PHE A 216 10.22 -2.31 -23.12
C PHE A 216 9.85 -1.47 -24.34
N ASP A 217 10.77 -1.32 -25.30
CA ASP A 217 10.56 -0.45 -26.47
C ASP A 217 9.43 -1.00 -27.37
N GLY A 218 9.22 -2.32 -27.41
CA GLY A 218 8.09 -2.92 -28.11
C GLY A 218 6.74 -2.65 -27.42
N TYR A 219 6.73 -2.53 -26.09
CA TYR A 219 5.52 -2.22 -25.32
C TYR A 219 5.24 -0.71 -25.23
N TYR A 220 6.29 0.11 -25.35
CA TYR A 220 6.27 1.57 -25.26
C TYR A 220 7.04 2.23 -26.42
N PRO A 221 6.63 2.03 -27.69
CA PRO A 221 7.40 2.47 -28.85
C PRO A 221 7.55 4.00 -28.96
N VAL A 222 6.61 4.73 -28.36
CA VAL A 222 6.59 6.20 -28.29
C VAL A 222 6.81 6.72 -26.86
N GLY A 223 7.30 5.85 -25.97
CA GLY A 223 7.41 6.14 -24.54
C GLY A 223 6.16 5.75 -23.73
N VAL A 224 6.26 5.90 -22.41
CA VAL A 224 5.17 5.63 -21.47
C VAL A 224 4.15 6.78 -21.50
N PRO A 225 2.84 6.49 -21.69
CA PRO A 225 1.82 7.52 -21.72
C PRO A 225 1.74 8.32 -20.40
N PRO A 226 1.63 9.66 -20.43
CA PRO A 226 1.56 10.49 -19.24
C PRO A 226 0.44 10.08 -18.27
N LEU A 227 -0.75 9.78 -18.80
CA LEU A 227 -1.90 9.34 -17.98
C LEU A 227 -1.58 8.08 -17.15
N ARG A 228 -0.75 7.18 -17.68
CA ARG A 228 -0.32 5.97 -16.95
C ARG A 228 0.65 6.32 -15.82
N LEU A 229 1.55 7.28 -16.05
CA LEU A 229 2.46 7.76 -15.00
C LEU A 229 1.69 8.48 -13.89
N GLU A 230 0.71 9.31 -14.26
CA GLU A 230 -0.15 10.00 -13.30
C GLU A 230 -0.93 9.00 -12.42
N GLN A 231 -1.53 7.97 -13.03
CA GLN A 231 -2.27 6.93 -12.29
C GLN A 231 -1.38 6.06 -11.38
N GLN A 232 -0.09 5.94 -11.70
CA GLN A 232 0.86 5.14 -10.92
C GLN A 232 1.64 5.97 -9.90
N SER A 233 1.70 7.29 -10.09
CA SER A 233 2.42 8.20 -9.21
C SER A 233 1.80 8.18 -7.81
N ARG A 234 2.69 8.08 -6.82
CA ARG A 234 2.38 8.12 -5.39
C ARG A 234 2.91 9.41 -4.76
N ARG A 235 3.48 10.31 -5.55
CA ARG A 235 4.07 11.58 -5.10
C ARG A 235 3.19 12.32 -4.09
N LYS A 236 1.92 12.60 -4.44
CA LYS A 236 1.00 13.33 -3.55
C LYS A 236 0.85 12.65 -2.19
N LEU A 237 0.73 11.32 -2.18
CA LEU A 237 0.61 10.52 -0.96
C LEU A 237 1.89 10.58 -0.12
N ILE A 238 3.06 10.44 -0.75
CA ILE A 238 4.37 10.47 -0.08
C ILE A 238 4.66 11.87 0.48
N GLU A 239 4.46 12.92 -0.32
CA GLU A 239 4.67 14.32 0.09
C GLU A 239 3.75 14.70 1.24
N ARG A 240 2.49 14.26 1.19
CA ARG A 240 1.57 14.43 2.32
C ARG A 240 2.05 13.69 3.56
N GLY A 241 2.45 12.42 3.44
CA GLY A 241 2.99 11.63 4.56
C GLY A 241 4.23 12.27 5.18
N ARG A 242 5.13 12.81 4.37
CA ARG A 242 6.31 13.58 4.81
C ARG A 242 5.92 14.85 5.53
N THR A 243 5.01 15.63 4.96
CA THR A 243 4.50 16.87 5.57
C THR A 243 3.84 16.58 6.91
N PHE A 244 3.03 15.52 6.98
CA PHE A 244 2.38 15.08 8.20
C PHE A 244 3.39 14.75 9.30
N ARG A 245 4.35 13.85 9.03
CA ARG A 245 5.35 13.42 10.03
C ARG A 245 6.27 14.55 10.45
N LYS A 246 6.71 15.39 9.51
CA LYS A 246 7.55 16.57 9.79
C LYS A 246 6.81 17.53 10.72
N THR A 247 5.58 17.92 10.35
CA THR A 247 4.77 18.86 11.15
C THR A 247 4.50 18.30 12.54
N HIS A 248 4.14 17.02 12.64
CA HIS A 248 3.94 16.37 13.94
C HIS A 248 5.21 16.42 14.80
N ALA A 249 6.37 16.03 14.25
CA ALA A 249 7.64 16.06 14.99
C ALA A 249 8.03 17.47 15.44
N GLU A 250 7.85 18.48 14.58
CA GLU A 250 8.12 19.89 14.90
C GLU A 250 7.20 20.41 16.02
N LEU A 251 5.91 20.11 15.97
CA LEU A 251 4.94 20.51 16.99
C LEU A 251 5.20 19.80 18.33
N VAL A 252 5.50 18.50 18.31
CA VAL A 252 5.87 17.76 19.53
C VAL A 252 7.12 18.37 20.15
N ALA A 253 8.18 18.61 19.37
CA ALA A 253 9.41 19.22 19.86
C ALA A 253 9.16 20.62 20.45
N LYS A 254 8.35 21.45 19.77
CA LYS A 254 7.93 22.78 20.26
C LYS A 254 7.25 22.70 21.63
N TYR A 255 6.29 21.80 21.82
CA TYR A 255 5.55 21.70 23.09
C TYR A 255 6.36 21.06 24.21
N THR A 256 7.21 20.09 23.90
CA THR A 256 8.16 19.55 24.87
C THR A 256 9.14 20.64 25.34
N ALA A 257 9.64 21.50 24.44
CA ALA A 257 10.48 22.63 24.80
C ALA A 257 9.75 23.68 25.68
N GLN A 258 8.42 23.73 25.61
CA GLN A 258 7.57 24.56 26.50
C GLN A 258 7.26 23.90 27.85
N GLY A 259 7.83 22.74 28.15
CA GLY A 259 7.67 22.04 29.42
C GLY A 259 6.52 21.03 29.47
N MET A 260 5.84 20.74 28.35
CA MET A 260 4.82 19.70 28.30
C MET A 260 5.46 18.30 28.35
N ARG A 261 4.80 17.35 29.03
CA ARG A 261 5.15 15.92 28.92
C ARG A 261 4.90 15.41 27.50
N GLU A 262 5.72 14.48 27.03
CA GLU A 262 5.67 13.96 25.65
C GLU A 262 4.25 13.53 25.21
N GLY A 263 3.51 12.79 26.04
CA GLY A 263 2.14 12.40 25.71
C GLY A 263 1.18 13.58 25.54
N ALA A 264 1.30 14.62 26.36
CA ALA A 264 0.47 15.83 26.24
C ALA A 264 0.89 16.68 25.04
N ALA A 265 2.20 16.78 24.76
CA ALA A 265 2.74 17.43 23.57
C ALA A 265 2.26 16.76 22.28
N SER A 266 2.22 15.42 22.25
CA SER A 266 1.69 14.64 21.13
C SER A 266 0.20 14.90 20.89
N LEU A 267 -0.62 14.89 21.94
CA LEU A 267 -2.05 15.22 21.80
C LEU A 267 -2.27 16.65 21.31
N LYS A 268 -1.55 17.63 21.87
CA LYS A 268 -1.64 19.03 21.42
C LYS A 268 -1.16 19.20 19.98
N ALA A 269 -0.12 18.47 19.57
CA ALA A 269 0.33 18.47 18.19
C ALA A 269 -0.76 17.99 17.22
N TYR A 270 -1.53 16.95 17.58
CA TYR A 270 -2.68 16.54 16.77
C TYR A 270 -3.78 17.60 16.68
N ASP A 271 -4.04 18.33 17.77
CA ASP A 271 -4.99 19.45 17.75
C ASP A 271 -4.54 20.56 16.79
N ASP A 272 -3.28 20.97 16.85
CA ASP A 272 -2.71 21.96 15.92
C ASP A 272 -2.70 21.46 14.47
N MET A 273 -2.41 20.18 14.24
CA MET A 273 -2.46 19.60 12.89
C MET A 273 -3.88 19.57 12.30
N GLU A 274 -4.90 19.50 13.14
CA GLU A 274 -6.30 19.65 12.76
C GLU A 274 -6.60 21.09 12.31
N GLU A 275 -6.12 22.08 13.05
CA GLU A 275 -6.24 23.51 12.71
C GLU A 275 -5.48 23.87 11.43
N LEU A 276 -4.30 23.27 11.21
CA LEU A 276 -3.54 23.36 9.95
C LEU A 276 -4.20 22.62 8.79
N GLY A 277 -5.28 21.88 9.04
CA GLY A 277 -6.02 21.13 8.02
C GLY A 277 -5.30 19.89 7.50
N LEU A 278 -4.27 19.40 8.19
CA LEU A 278 -3.58 18.14 7.89
C LEU A 278 -4.40 16.92 8.33
N LEU A 279 -5.27 17.11 9.33
CA LEU A 279 -6.23 16.13 9.80
C LEU A 279 -7.66 16.57 9.48
N ASN A 280 -8.58 15.59 9.46
CA ASN A 280 -10.00 15.88 9.45
C ASN A 280 -10.40 16.57 10.75
N LYS A 281 -11.26 17.58 10.65
CA LYS A 281 -11.76 18.28 11.83
C LYS A 281 -12.57 17.31 12.69
N SER A 282 -12.15 17.15 13.94
CA SER A 282 -12.84 16.34 14.94
C SER A 282 -14.23 16.92 15.18
N PRO A 283 -15.21 16.10 15.59
CA PRO A 283 -16.51 16.61 15.98
C PRO A 283 -16.39 17.72 17.03
N ARG A 284 -17.22 18.74 16.91
CA ARG A 284 -17.25 19.88 17.82
C ARG A 284 -18.58 19.94 18.56
N LEU A 285 -18.53 20.24 19.84
CA LEU A 285 -19.70 20.50 20.67
C LEU A 285 -19.88 22.02 20.76
N VAL A 286 -21.10 22.48 20.57
CA VAL A 286 -21.48 23.88 20.81
C VAL A 286 -22.63 23.89 21.80
N ALA A 287 -22.54 24.77 22.80
CA ALA A 287 -23.61 24.98 23.77
C ALA A 287 -24.22 26.37 23.59
N TRP A 288 -25.54 26.50 23.69
CA TRP A 288 -26.23 27.78 23.85
C TRP A 288 -27.09 27.73 25.09
N ARG A 289 -27.02 28.79 25.91
CA ARG A 289 -27.97 28.95 27.02
C ARG A 289 -29.37 29.12 26.45
N ARG A 290 -30.35 28.49 27.09
CA ARG A 290 -31.74 28.55 26.67
C ARG A 290 -32.66 28.92 27.80
N ASP A 291 -33.50 29.92 27.56
CA ASP A 291 -34.56 30.31 28.46
C ASP A 291 -35.85 29.53 28.12
N GLY A 292 -36.36 28.75 29.08
CA GLY A 292 -37.66 28.06 28.97
C GLY A 292 -37.65 26.60 28.49
N GLY A 293 -38.84 25.99 28.50
CA GLY A 293 -39.08 24.58 28.13
C GLY A 293 -40.00 24.48 26.91
N GLY A 294 -39.49 23.92 25.81
CA GLY A 294 -40.29 23.75 24.59
C GLY A 294 -39.70 22.81 23.53
N ASP A 295 -38.59 22.14 23.82
CA ASP A 295 -37.93 21.31 22.83
C ASP A 295 -38.24 19.84 23.03
N ASN A 296 -38.65 19.18 21.95
CA ASN A 296 -38.85 17.74 21.87
C ASN A 296 -37.51 16.95 21.83
N LEU A 297 -36.45 17.57 22.36
CA LEU A 297 -35.12 17.00 22.47
C LEU A 297 -34.96 16.33 23.84
N PRO A 298 -34.20 15.21 23.93
CA PRO A 298 -33.95 14.57 25.20
C PRO A 298 -33.13 15.47 26.13
N VAL A 299 -33.52 15.46 27.39
CA VAL A 299 -32.87 16.19 28.47
C VAL A 299 -31.97 15.25 29.25
N PHE A 300 -30.73 15.66 29.44
CA PHE A 300 -29.72 14.99 30.26
C PHE A 300 -29.41 15.90 31.45
N ASP A 301 -29.79 15.46 32.64
CA ASP A 301 -29.51 16.21 33.87
C ASP A 301 -28.14 15.80 34.40
N ILE A 302 -27.18 16.73 34.38
CA ILE A 302 -25.80 16.50 34.80
C ILE A 302 -25.56 17.28 36.10
N PRO A 303 -25.39 16.59 37.24
CA PRO A 303 -25.09 17.26 38.50
C PRO A 303 -23.81 18.11 38.39
N PRO A 304 -23.78 19.35 38.93
CA PRO A 304 -22.59 20.21 38.85
C PRO A 304 -21.31 19.58 39.40
N ASP A 305 -21.43 18.68 40.39
CA ASP A 305 -20.31 17.98 40.99
C ASP A 305 -19.62 17.01 40.03
N TYR A 306 -20.31 16.55 38.98
CA TYR A 306 -19.73 15.66 37.98
C TYR A 306 -18.63 16.38 37.19
N PHE A 307 -18.85 17.66 36.87
CA PHE A 307 -17.83 18.49 36.24
C PHE A 307 -16.64 18.74 37.16
N LYS A 308 -16.85 18.83 38.47
CA LYS A 308 -15.77 19.05 39.46
C LYS A 308 -14.81 17.86 39.56
N VAL A 309 -15.33 16.65 39.43
CA VAL A 309 -14.52 15.41 39.43
C VAL A 309 -13.95 15.05 38.05
N GLY A 310 -14.09 15.95 37.06
CA GLY A 310 -13.50 15.78 35.73
C GLY A 310 -14.32 14.89 34.78
N LEU A 311 -15.60 14.68 35.04
CA LEU A 311 -16.51 14.05 34.07
C LEU A 311 -17.11 15.10 33.13
N PHE A 312 -17.47 14.68 31.91
CA PHE A 312 -18.14 15.54 30.92
C PHE A 312 -17.39 16.86 30.67
N THR A 313 -16.06 16.81 30.59
CA THR A 313 -15.20 18.00 30.49
C THR A 313 -15.48 18.84 29.25
N ASP A 314 -15.79 18.20 28.12
CA ASP A 314 -16.18 18.88 26.88
C ASP A 314 -17.51 19.61 26.98
N ILE A 315 -18.50 19.03 27.66
CA ILE A 315 -19.79 19.69 27.98
C ILE A 315 -19.56 20.88 28.90
N ALA A 316 -18.76 20.70 29.97
CA ALA A 316 -18.44 21.78 30.91
C ALA A 316 -17.75 22.95 30.20
N GLU A 317 -16.83 22.66 29.29
CA GLU A 317 -16.10 23.65 28.52
C GLU A 317 -17.00 24.37 27.50
N ALA A 318 -17.88 23.64 26.80
CA ALA A 318 -18.87 24.23 25.89
C ALA A 318 -19.83 25.18 26.63
N ILE A 319 -20.28 24.80 27.83
CA ILE A 319 -21.11 25.66 28.69
C ILE A 319 -20.38 26.94 29.11
N LYS A 320 -19.08 26.86 29.41
CA LYS A 320 -18.26 28.02 29.78
C LYS A 320 -18.03 28.98 28.61
N MET A 321 -18.12 28.49 27.37
CA MET A 321 -17.94 29.28 26.15
C MET A 321 -19.17 29.17 25.22
N PRO A 322 -20.34 29.73 25.61
CA PRO A 322 -21.55 29.60 24.81
C PRO A 322 -21.38 30.12 23.38
N GLY A 323 -21.87 29.36 22.41
CA GLY A 323 -21.79 29.66 20.98
C GLY A 323 -20.45 29.35 20.33
N GLN A 324 -19.43 28.90 21.09
CA GLN A 324 -18.13 28.52 20.55
C GLN A 324 -18.00 27.00 20.35
N GLU A 325 -17.20 26.62 19.37
CA GLU A 325 -16.91 25.22 19.07
C GLU A 325 -15.84 24.66 20.01
N VAL A 326 -16.23 23.69 20.83
CA VAL A 326 -15.34 22.96 21.72
C VAL A 326 -15.07 21.57 21.15
N LYS A 327 -13.85 21.06 21.29
CA LYS A 327 -13.51 19.71 20.81
C LYS A 327 -14.27 18.68 21.66
N THR A 328 -15.02 17.77 21.03
CA THR A 328 -15.64 16.68 21.79
C THR A 328 -14.56 15.77 22.34
N GLY A 329 -14.71 15.31 23.58
CA GLY A 329 -13.84 14.27 24.13
C GLY A 329 -13.93 13.00 23.28
N THR A 330 -12.79 12.40 22.96
CA THR A 330 -12.72 11.07 22.31
C THR A 330 -12.95 9.92 23.29
N GLY A 331 -13.00 10.22 24.60
CA GLY A 331 -13.26 9.26 25.66
C GLY A 331 -14.74 8.87 25.74
N ASP A 332 -14.98 7.61 26.06
CA ASP A 332 -16.30 7.17 26.51
C ASP A 332 -16.68 7.95 27.77
N TYR A 333 -17.89 8.52 27.81
CA TYR A 333 -18.45 9.02 29.06
C TYR A 333 -18.53 7.85 30.05
N LEU A 334 -17.63 7.84 31.03
CA LEU A 334 -17.53 6.78 32.02
C LEU A 334 -18.78 6.75 32.89
N LYS A 335 -19.19 5.54 33.28
CA LYS A 335 -20.27 5.37 34.27
C LYS A 335 -19.71 5.80 35.63
N TYR A 336 -20.30 6.85 36.22
CA TYR A 336 -20.06 7.22 37.60
C TYR A 336 -21.13 6.58 38.49
N TYR A 337 -20.77 6.29 39.74
CA TYR A 337 -21.54 5.51 40.71
C TYR A 337 -23.06 5.84 40.65
N ASP A 338 -23.89 4.81 40.43
CA ASP A 338 -25.36 4.86 40.32
C ASP A 338 -26.02 5.79 39.27
N ASP A 339 -25.27 6.39 38.35
CA ASP A 339 -25.83 7.22 37.26
C ASP A 339 -25.64 6.57 35.87
N ASP A 340 -26.67 6.68 35.03
CA ASP A 340 -26.74 6.20 33.66
C ASP A 340 -26.67 7.30 32.60
N VAL A 341 -26.55 8.58 32.99
CA VAL A 341 -26.52 9.73 32.07
C VAL A 341 -25.47 9.58 30.97
N GLY A 342 -24.24 9.19 31.31
CA GLY A 342 -23.18 8.95 30.33
C GLY A 342 -23.52 7.85 29.32
N ALA A 343 -24.09 6.74 29.80
CA ALA A 343 -24.51 5.61 28.95
C ALA A 343 -25.71 5.97 28.07
N ARG A 344 -26.69 6.71 28.60
CA ARG A 344 -27.85 7.21 27.84
C ARG A 344 -27.43 8.21 26.78
N LEU A 345 -26.53 9.14 27.12
CA LEU A 345 -26.00 10.12 26.17
C LEU A 345 -25.20 9.42 25.06
N LYS A 346 -24.35 8.44 25.41
CA LYS A 346 -23.65 7.60 24.43
C LYS A 346 -24.63 6.86 23.52
N LYS A 347 -25.66 6.22 24.08
CA LYS A 347 -26.69 5.51 23.31
C LYS A 347 -27.47 6.45 22.39
N TRP A 348 -27.77 7.67 22.84
CA TRP A 348 -28.44 8.69 22.04
C TRP A 348 -27.58 9.13 20.86
N ARG A 349 -26.31 9.48 21.11
CA ARG A 349 -25.35 9.86 20.06
C ARG A 349 -25.04 8.71 19.11
N GLY A 350 -24.99 7.47 19.60
CA GLY A 350 -24.76 6.27 18.81
C GLY A 350 -25.85 5.99 17.76
N LYS A 351 -27.04 6.58 17.90
CA LYS A 351 -28.10 6.55 16.88
C LYS A 351 -27.91 7.61 15.77
N GLY A 352 -26.84 8.38 15.81
CA GLY A 352 -26.57 9.48 14.87
C GLY A 352 -27.21 10.82 15.26
N ASN A 353 -27.87 10.91 16.42
CA ASN A 353 -28.45 12.16 16.90
C ASN A 353 -27.35 13.15 17.31
N ARG A 354 -27.53 14.42 16.92
CA ARG A 354 -26.54 15.49 17.12
C ARG A 354 -26.97 16.53 18.15
N GLU A 355 -28.26 16.64 18.41
CA GLU A 355 -28.82 17.64 19.31
C GLU A 355 -29.35 16.98 20.58
N PHE A 356 -29.18 17.69 21.69
CA PHE A 356 -29.73 17.32 23.00
C PHE A 356 -29.72 18.51 23.95
N ILE A 357 -30.42 18.39 25.07
CA ILE A 357 -30.41 19.39 26.13
C ILE A 357 -29.61 18.85 27.32
N VAL A 358 -28.77 19.71 27.90
CA VAL A 358 -28.15 19.47 29.22
C VAL A 358 -28.77 20.43 30.23
N THR A 359 -29.21 19.90 31.36
CA THR A 359 -29.54 20.70 32.54
C THR A 359 -28.46 20.53 33.60
N THR A 360 -28.04 21.62 34.22
CA THR A 360 -27.07 21.58 35.32
C THR A 360 -27.17 22.83 36.17
N GLY A 361 -27.20 22.68 37.50
CA GLY A 361 -27.27 23.82 38.42
C GLY A 361 -28.51 24.70 38.23
N GLY A 362 -29.62 24.13 37.74
CA GLY A 362 -30.86 24.87 37.43
C GLY A 362 -30.86 25.57 36.07
N GLU A 363 -29.74 25.58 35.34
CA GLU A 363 -29.62 26.17 34.01
C GLU A 363 -29.82 25.12 32.92
N ARG A 364 -30.29 25.57 31.74
CA ARG A 364 -30.58 24.71 30.58
C ARG A 364 -29.76 25.15 29.37
N TYR A 365 -29.09 24.19 28.75
CA TYR A 365 -28.23 24.41 27.59
C TYR A 365 -28.65 23.52 26.43
N HIS A 366 -28.82 24.12 25.25
CA HIS A 366 -28.94 23.38 24.00
C HIS A 366 -27.55 23.01 23.51
N MET A 367 -27.33 21.72 23.26
CA MET A 367 -26.08 21.15 22.77
C MET A 367 -26.24 20.67 21.33
N GLU A 368 -25.32 21.08 20.45
CA GLU A 368 -25.21 20.57 19.08
C GLU A 368 -23.82 19.95 18.87
N VAL A 369 -23.79 18.72 18.34
CA VAL A 369 -22.59 18.04 17.86
C VAL A 369 -22.44 18.27 16.37
N ARG A 370 -21.49 19.12 16.00
CA ARG A 370 -21.10 19.38 14.62
C ARG A 370 -20.09 18.34 14.16
N THR A 371 -20.43 17.60 13.11
CA THR A 371 -19.53 16.65 12.46
C THR A 371 -19.08 17.20 11.12
N PHE A 372 -17.80 17.07 10.81
CA PHE A 372 -17.25 17.50 9.53
C PHE A 372 -17.10 16.28 8.62
N PRO A 373 -17.51 16.37 7.34
CA PRO A 373 -17.24 15.28 6.41
C PRO A 373 -15.73 15.03 6.35
N PRO A 374 -15.30 13.78 6.12
CA PRO A 374 -13.90 13.56 5.78
C PRO A 374 -13.58 14.46 4.59
N LYS A 375 -12.40 15.09 4.60
CA LYS A 375 -11.92 15.77 3.40
C LYS A 375 -11.89 14.71 2.30
N ASN A 376 -12.84 14.80 1.36
CA ASN A 376 -12.82 14.00 0.15
C ASN A 376 -11.57 14.43 -0.60
N GLU A 377 -10.65 13.50 -0.77
CA GLU A 377 -9.39 13.70 -1.49
C GLU A 377 -9.44 13.05 -2.86
#